data_AF-A0A0C2NEA2-F1
#
_entry.id   AF-A0A0C2NEA2-F1
#
_cell.length_a   1.000
_cell.length_b   1.000
_cell.length_c   1.000
_cell.angle_alpha   90.00
_cell.angle_beta   90.00
_cell.angle_gamma   90.00
#
_symmetry.space_group_name_H-M   'P 1'
#
loop_
_entity.id
_entity.type
_entity.pdbx_description
1 polymer ?
#
loop_
_entity_poly.entity_id
_entity_poly.type
_entity_poly.pdbx_seq_one_letter_code
_entity_poly.pdbx_strand_id
1 'polypeptide(L)'
;MTFEATQLPWIEKYRPQTLDEVVGNEEIIKRLSYFSKYGNVPNILLSGSPGTGKTTSILCLARALLGESFKDAVLELNASDDRGIDIIRNDIKTFAQKKVVLPPGRHKIIVLDEADRHAFL
;
A
#
# COMPACT_ATOMS: atom_id res chain seq x y z
N MET A 1 2.40 0.06 36.41
CA MET A 1 3.31 0.62 35.39
C MET A 1 2.52 0.67 34.09
N THR A 2 1.78 1.76 33.88
CA THR A 2 0.85 1.92 32.75
C THR A 2 1.63 2.38 31.53
N PHE A 3 1.52 1.62 30.44
CA PHE A 3 2.16 1.86 29.16
C PHE A 3 1.80 3.26 28.63
N GLU A 4 2.81 4.08 28.33
CA GLU A 4 2.64 5.30 27.54
C GLU A 4 2.07 4.89 26.17
N ALA A 5 0.83 5.31 25.90
CA ALA A 5 0.34 5.33 24.53
C ALA A 5 1.26 6.27 23.76
N THR A 6 2.12 5.73 22.90
CA THR A 6 2.89 6.50 21.94
C THR A 6 1.92 7.48 21.25
N GLN A 7 2.14 8.78 21.41
CA GLN A 7 1.29 9.80 20.80
C GLN A 7 1.47 9.76 19.28
N LEU A 8 0.77 8.84 18.63
CA LEU A 8 0.70 8.75 17.18
C LEU A 8 0.11 10.07 16.64
N PRO A 9 0.72 10.66 15.61
CA PRO A 9 0.15 11.78 14.89
C PRO A 9 -1.29 11.46 14.48
N TRP A 10 -2.19 12.44 14.57
CA TRP A 10 -3.61 12.21 14.26
C TRP A 10 -3.83 11.69 12.84
N ILE A 11 -2.98 12.08 11.90
CA ILE A 11 -3.03 11.62 10.52
C ILE A 11 -2.83 10.10 10.40
N GLU A 12 -2.01 9.49 11.27
CA GLU A 12 -1.83 8.05 11.35
C GLU A 12 -2.90 7.38 12.21
N LYS A 13 -3.25 8.03 13.32
CA LYS A 13 -4.25 7.52 14.27
C LYS A 13 -5.63 7.36 13.62
N TYR A 14 -6.02 8.27 12.75
CA TYR A 14 -7.30 8.28 12.05
C TYR A 14 -7.16 7.90 10.57
N ARG A 15 -6.02 7.33 10.16
CA ARG A 15 -5.83 6.84 8.79
C ARG A 15 -6.88 5.74 8.51
N PRO A 16 -7.71 5.86 7.46
CA PRO A 16 -8.65 4.81 7.06
C PRO A 16 -7.98 3.45 6.94
N GLN A 17 -8.64 2.42 7.46
CA GLN A 17 -8.18 1.03 7.44
C GLN A 17 -8.94 0.18 6.42
N THR A 18 -10.12 0.63 6.01
CA THR A 18 -11.00 -0.02 5.03
C THR A 18 -11.32 0.92 3.87
N LEU A 19 -11.66 0.36 2.71
CA LEU A 19 -12.03 1.15 1.53
C LEU A 19 -13.29 1.99 1.77
N ASP A 20 -14.20 1.52 2.63
CA ASP A 20 -15.46 2.20 2.95
C ASP A 20 -15.26 3.43 3.85
N GLU A 21 -14.15 3.49 4.59
CA GLU A 21 -13.76 4.64 5.41
C GLU A 21 -13.08 5.77 4.59
N VAL A 22 -12.67 5.48 3.35
CA VAL A 22 -12.04 6.48 2.50
C VAL A 22 -13.11 7.41 1.92
N VAL A 23 -13.06 8.67 2.33
CA VAL A 23 -14.00 9.70 1.87
C VAL A 23 -13.46 10.36 0.60
N GLY A 24 -14.34 10.53 -0.40
CA GLY A 24 -14.01 11.11 -1.70
C GLY A 24 -13.54 10.06 -2.72
N ASN A 25 -13.33 10.52 -3.97
CA ASN A 25 -12.90 9.64 -5.09
C ASN A 25 -13.79 8.40 -5.28
N GLU A 26 -15.11 8.53 -5.12
CA GLU A 26 -16.08 7.42 -5.07
C GLU A 26 -15.93 6.44 -6.24
N GLU A 27 -15.68 6.94 -7.45
CA GLU A 27 -15.50 6.09 -8.63
C GLU A 27 -14.25 5.21 -8.53
N ILE A 28 -13.14 5.75 -8.01
CA ILE A 28 -11.90 5.01 -7.78
C ILE A 28 -12.13 3.98 -6.68
N ILE A 29 -12.72 4.37 -5.55
CA ILE A 29 -13.02 3.45 -4.44
C ILE A 29 -13.91 2.30 -4.90
N LYS A 30 -14.91 2.57 -5.75
CA LYS A 30 -15.77 1.54 -6.34
C LYS A 30 -15.00 0.56 -7.22
N ARG A 31 -14.05 1.05 -8.04
CA ARG A 31 -13.18 0.18 -8.86
C ARG A 31 -12.23 -0.65 -7.99
N LEU A 32 -11.63 -0.06 -6.95
CA LEU A 32 -10.77 -0.78 -6.00
C LEU A 32 -11.56 -1.85 -5.23
N SER A 33 -12.80 -1.55 -4.83
CA SER A 33 -13.71 -2.51 -4.18
C SER A 33 -14.09 -3.69 -5.10
N TYR A 34 -14.18 -3.45 -6.41
CA TYR A 34 -14.32 -4.54 -7.38
C TYR A 34 -13.07 -5.43 -7.36
N PHE A 35 -11.88 -4.84 -7.47
CA PHE A 35 -10.63 -5.59 -7.43
C PHE A 35 -10.42 -6.37 -6.12
N SER A 36 -10.84 -5.82 -4.98
CA SER A 36 -10.73 -6.53 -3.70
C SER A 36 -11.57 -7.80 -3.64
N LYS A 37 -12.70 -7.85 -4.37
CA LYS A 37 -13.61 -9.01 -4.40
C LYS A 37 -13.18 -10.09 -5.39
N TYR A 38 -12.78 -9.67 -6.60
CA TYR A 38 -12.50 -10.60 -7.71
C TYR A 38 -11.02 -10.98 -7.82
N GLY A 39 -10.12 -10.26 -7.15
CA GLY A 39 -8.68 -10.47 -7.26
C GLY A 39 -8.11 -10.03 -8.61
N ASN A 40 -6.95 -10.59 -8.98
CA ASN A 40 -6.23 -10.30 -10.23
C ASN A 40 -6.07 -8.80 -10.52
N VAL A 41 -5.56 -8.08 -9.53
CA VAL A 41 -5.37 -6.63 -9.61
C VAL A 41 -4.24 -6.33 -10.59
N PRO A 42 -4.46 -5.45 -11.60
CA PRO A 42 -3.38 -5.00 -12.47
C PRO A 42 -2.40 -4.10 -11.70
N ASN A 43 -1.29 -3.73 -12.35
CA ASN A 43 -0.45 -2.65 -11.81
C ASN A 43 -1.23 -1.33 -11.87
N ILE A 44 -1.33 -0.63 -10.73
CA ILE A 44 -2.10 0.60 -10.59
C ILE A 44 -1.14 1.78 -10.43
N LEU A 45 -1.38 2.84 -11.19
CA LEU A 45 -0.78 4.15 -10.98
C LEU A 45 -1.85 5.11 -10.46
N LEU A 46 -1.67 5.63 -9.25
CA LEU A 46 -2.54 6.67 -8.69
C LEU A 46 -1.82 8.02 -8.73
N SER A 47 -2.39 8.97 -9.45
CA SER A 47 -1.90 10.34 -9.56
C SER A 47 -2.92 11.35 -9.03
N GLY A 48 -2.44 12.43 -8.40
CA GLY A 48 -3.30 13.52 -7.92
C GLY A 48 -2.63 14.31 -6.79
N SER A 49 -3.27 15.39 -6.35
CA SER A 49 -2.75 16.27 -5.29
C SER A 49 -2.40 15.52 -4.00
N PRO A 50 -1.43 15.99 -3.21
CA PRO A 50 -1.13 15.40 -1.90
C PRO A 50 -2.35 15.47 -0.97
N GLY A 51 -2.50 14.49 -0.08
CA GLY A 51 -3.61 14.44 0.89
C GLY A 51 -4.96 13.93 0.35
N THR A 52 -5.06 13.51 -0.91
CA THR A 52 -6.31 12.96 -1.50
C THR A 52 -6.57 11.48 -1.21
N GLY A 53 -5.77 10.87 -0.34
CA GLY A 53 -5.97 9.48 0.08
C GLY A 53 -5.43 8.41 -0.88
N LYS A 54 -4.50 8.74 -1.79
CA LYS A 54 -3.90 7.77 -2.74
C LYS A 54 -3.23 6.59 -2.03
N THR A 55 -2.22 6.88 -1.19
CA THR A 55 -1.48 5.88 -0.41
C THR A 55 -2.43 5.10 0.49
N THR A 56 -3.32 5.80 1.19
CA THR A 56 -4.36 5.20 2.03
C THR A 56 -5.25 4.22 1.27
N SER A 57 -5.70 4.57 0.06
CA SER A 57 -6.59 3.73 -0.75
C SER A 57 -5.93 2.43 -1.18
N ILE A 58 -4.66 2.48 -1.58
CA ILE A 58 -3.89 1.28 -1.94
C ILE A 58 -3.64 0.39 -0.72
N LEU A 59 -3.31 0.98 0.44
CA LEU A 59 -3.14 0.22 1.67
C LEU A 59 -4.46 -0.46 2.11
N CYS A 60 -5.59 0.23 1.98
CA CYS A 60 -6.92 -0.35 2.24
C CYS A 60 -7.24 -1.48 1.27
N LEU A 61 -6.96 -1.32 -0.03
CA LEU A 61 -7.13 -2.37 -1.02
C LEU A 61 -6.25 -3.59 -0.69
N ALA A 62 -4.98 -3.37 -0.38
CA ALA A 62 -4.05 -4.44 -0.06
C ALA A 62 -4.46 -5.20 1.20
N ARG A 63 -5.00 -4.52 2.22
CA ARG A 63 -5.61 -5.16 3.41
C ARG A 63 -6.83 -5.99 3.05
N ALA A 64 -7.73 -5.45 2.21
CA ALA A 64 -8.93 -6.17 1.78
C ALA A 64 -8.59 -7.42 0.94
N LEU A 65 -7.53 -7.35 0.13
CA LEU A 65 -7.06 -8.49 -0.66
C LEU A 65 -6.35 -9.53 0.19
N LEU A 66 -5.40 -9.13 1.02
CA LEU A 66 -4.45 -10.06 1.65
C LEU A 66 -4.83 -10.46 3.06
N GLY A 67 -5.72 -9.72 3.72
CA GLY A 67 -6.16 -10.01 5.09
C GLY A 67 -4.99 -10.18 6.05
N GLU A 68 -4.91 -11.34 6.70
CA GLU A 68 -3.84 -11.66 7.64
C GLU A 68 -2.45 -11.72 6.97
N SER A 69 -2.39 -12.07 5.69
CA SER A 69 -1.13 -12.13 4.93
C SER A 69 -0.59 -10.75 4.53
N PHE A 70 -1.29 -9.66 4.86
CA PHE A 70 -0.89 -8.29 4.52
C PHE A 70 0.56 -7.98 4.92
N LYS A 71 0.96 -8.32 6.16
CA LYS A 71 2.31 -8.02 6.67
C LYS A 71 3.42 -8.76 5.92
N ASP A 72 3.12 -9.92 5.36
CA ASP A 72 4.08 -10.76 4.66
C ASP A 72 4.09 -10.56 3.15
N ALA A 73 2.97 -10.09 2.59
CA ALA A 73 2.72 -9.96 1.17
C ALA A 73 2.56 -8.51 0.69
N VAL A 74 2.82 -7.52 1.54
CA VAL A 74 2.92 -6.10 1.16
C VAL A 74 4.31 -5.55 1.52
N LEU A 75 4.92 -4.88 0.55
CA LEU A 75 6.14 -4.10 0.75
C LEU A 75 5.82 -2.63 0.41
N GLU A 76 5.90 -1.74 1.40
CA GLU A 76 5.77 -0.30 1.21
C GLU A 76 7.16 0.33 1.14
N LEU A 77 7.42 1.06 0.07
CA LEU A 77 8.65 1.80 -0.16
C LEU A 77 8.27 3.24 -0.48
N ASN A 78 8.74 4.18 0.32
CA ASN A 78 8.69 5.59 -0.05
C ASN A 78 9.92 5.87 -0.91
N ALA A 79 9.71 6.26 -2.17
CA ALA A 79 10.79 6.51 -3.08
C ALA A 79 11.65 7.67 -2.57
N SER A 80 11.08 8.74 -2.01
CA SER A 80 11.82 9.94 -1.57
C SER A 80 12.74 9.77 -0.37
N ASP A 81 12.72 8.60 0.27
CA ASP A 81 13.59 8.30 1.39
C ASP A 81 15.05 8.18 0.92
N ASP A 82 15.99 8.77 1.66
CA ASP A 82 17.42 8.87 1.32
C ASP A 82 18.15 7.51 1.38
N ARG A 83 17.42 6.39 1.47
CA ARG A 83 17.94 5.02 1.52
C ARG A 83 18.71 4.60 0.26
N GLY A 84 18.69 5.40 -0.81
CA GLY A 84 19.46 5.14 -2.03
C GLY A 84 18.84 4.05 -2.92
N ILE A 85 19.04 4.20 -4.23
CA ILE A 85 18.37 3.38 -5.27
C ILE A 85 18.74 1.89 -5.19
N ASP A 86 19.96 1.57 -4.77
CA ASP A 86 20.45 0.20 -4.73
C ASP A 86 19.81 -0.61 -3.60
N ILE A 87 19.50 0.03 -2.47
CA ILE A 87 18.79 -0.60 -1.36
C ILE A 87 17.35 -0.93 -1.79
N ILE A 88 16.67 0.04 -2.42
CA ILE A 88 15.31 -0.15 -2.96
C ILE A 88 15.26 -1.33 -3.93
N ARG A 89 16.20 -1.40 -4.88
CA ARG A 89 16.27 -2.51 -5.85
C ARG A 89 16.50 -3.86 -5.16
N ASN A 90 17.38 -3.90 -4.15
CA ASN A 90 17.66 -5.12 -3.42
C ASN A 90 16.46 -5.59 -2.59
N ASP A 91 15.74 -4.68 -1.94
CA ASP A 91 14.54 -4.97 -1.17
C ASP A 91 13.42 -5.51 -2.07
N ILE A 92 13.19 -4.86 -3.22
CA ILE A 92 12.24 -5.31 -4.23
C ILE A 92 12.60 -6.72 -4.71
N LYS A 93 13.87 -6.97 -5.02
CA LYS A 93 14.35 -8.28 -5.50
C LYS A 93 14.16 -9.37 -4.45
N THR A 94 14.53 -9.09 -3.21
CA THR A 94 14.41 -10.01 -2.08
C THR A 94 12.94 -10.34 -1.81
N PHE A 95 12.07 -9.33 -1.81
CA PHE A 95 10.65 -9.49 -1.60
C PHE A 95 9.96 -10.22 -2.76
N ALA A 96 10.35 -9.95 -4.00
CA ALA A 96 9.87 -10.66 -5.18
C ALA A 96 10.23 -12.16 -5.15
N GLN A 97 11.40 -12.50 -4.60
CA GLN A 97 11.86 -13.88 -4.44
C GLN A 97 11.26 -14.60 -3.21
N LYS A 98 10.83 -13.87 -2.17
CA LYS A 98 10.18 -14.45 -0.97
C LYS A 98 8.94 -15.25 -1.37
N LYS A 99 8.90 -16.55 -1.04
CA LYS A 99 7.72 -17.39 -1.26
C LYS A 99 6.69 -17.10 -0.17
N VAL A 100 5.51 -16.63 -0.57
CA VAL A 100 4.37 -16.39 0.32
C VAL A 100 3.19 -17.20 -0.22
N VAL A 101 2.54 -17.98 0.64
CA VAL A 101 1.35 -18.74 0.27
C VAL A 101 0.14 -17.81 0.32
N LEU A 102 -0.42 -17.49 -0.84
CA LEU A 102 -1.60 -16.66 -0.98
C LEU A 102 -2.74 -17.47 -1.60
N PRO A 103 -4.01 -17.13 -1.30
CA PRO A 103 -5.14 -17.74 -1.97
C PRO A 103 -5.11 -17.51 -3.49
N PRO A 104 -5.81 -18.34 -4.28
CA PRO A 104 -5.90 -18.17 -5.73
C PRO A 104 -6.35 -16.75 -6.13
N GLY A 105 -5.72 -16.20 -7.16
CA GLY A 105 -6.03 -14.85 -7.69
C GLY A 105 -5.50 -13.69 -6.84
N ARG A 106 -4.67 -13.96 -5.82
CA ARG A 106 -4.00 -12.93 -5.01
C ARG A 106 -2.50 -12.96 -5.23
N HIS A 107 -1.91 -11.78 -5.31
CA HIS A 107 -0.49 -11.58 -5.56
C HIS A 107 0.13 -10.73 -4.45
N LYS A 108 1.46 -10.83 -4.32
CA LYS A 108 2.22 -9.89 -3.50
C LYS A 108 2.11 -8.49 -4.09
N ILE A 109 2.05 -7.49 -3.22
CA ILE A 109 1.87 -6.08 -3.60
C ILE A 109 3.11 -5.31 -3.17
N ILE A 110 3.66 -4.52 -4.08
CA ILE A 110 4.70 -3.53 -3.78
C ILE A 110 4.06 -2.16 -3.98
N VAL A 111 4.10 -1.33 -2.94
CA VAL A 111 3.60 0.04 -2.97
C VAL A 111 4.81 0.96 -3.05
N LEU A 112 4.92 1.70 -4.15
CA LEU A 112 5.93 2.72 -4.36
C LEU A 112 5.28 4.09 -4.18
N ASP A 113 5.53 4.74 -3.05
CA ASP A 113 5.04 6.11 -2.81
C ASP A 113 6.03 7.15 -3.37
N GLU A 114 5.52 8.32 -3.77
CA GLU A 114 6.30 9.42 -4.37
C GLU A 114 7.19 8.97 -5.55
N ALA A 115 6.68 8.05 -6.37
CA ALA A 115 7.42 7.47 -7.49
C ALA A 115 7.81 8.50 -8.57
N ASP A 116 7.21 9.69 -8.55
CA ASP A 116 7.52 10.82 -9.42
C ASP A 116 8.78 11.61 -9.00
N ARG A 117 9.21 11.51 -7.73
CA ARG A 117 10.41 12.23 -7.25
C ARG A 117 11.73 11.63 -7.72
N HIS A 118 11.73 10.37 -8.17
CA HIS A 118 12.93 9.70 -8.64
C HIS A 118 12.90 9.48 -10.14
N ALA A 119 13.96 9.89 -10.81
CA ALA A 119 14.30 9.35 -12.12
C ALA A 119 14.66 7.86 -11.90
N PHE A 120 13.66 6.98 -11.96
CA PHE A 120 13.84 5.52 -11.94
C PHE A 120 14.44 4.97 -13.26
N LEU A 121 15.04 5.84 -14.07
CA LEU A 121 15.70 5.51 -15.35
C LEU A 121 17.21 5.50 -15.19
#